data_AF-A0A9X2W3Z6-F1
#
_entry.id   AF-A0A9X2W3Z6-F1
#
_cell.length_a   1.000
_cell.length_b   1.000
_cell.length_c   1.000
_cell.angle_alpha   90.00
_cell.angle_beta   90.00
_cell.angle_gamma   90.00
#
_symmetry.space_group_name_H-M   'P 1'
#
loop_
_entity.id
_entity.type
_entity.pdbx_description
1 polymer ?
#
loop_
_entity_poly.entity_id
_entity_poly.type
_entity_poly.pdbx_seq_one_letter_code
_entity_poly.pdbx_strand_id
1 'polypeptide(L)'
;MGRWQNLYGCAVWWLQNYGRQAALDGWGTSDVFGIVRQIPEYGGLIDQLGNDRGLVMTADEARWRWRGIRPQIYRRGAWPNLEPFWEIVL
;
A
#
# COMPACT_ATOMS: atom_id res chain seq x y z
N MET A 1 11.93 -11.96 -8.40
CA MET A 1 11.86 -10.49 -8.19
C MET A 1 12.08 -10.25 -6.70
N GLY A 2 12.96 -9.32 -6.32
CA GLY A 2 13.21 -9.01 -4.91
C GLY A 2 12.04 -8.24 -4.29
N ARG A 3 11.89 -8.28 -2.96
CA ARG A 3 10.84 -7.55 -2.22
C ARG A 3 10.83 -6.07 -2.57
N TRP A 4 12.00 -5.44 -2.59
CA TRP A 4 12.17 -4.04 -2.95
C TRP A 4 11.63 -3.71 -4.35
N GLN A 5 11.93 -4.56 -5.35
CA GLN A 5 11.46 -4.37 -6.73
C GLN A 5 9.92 -4.46 -6.82
N ASN A 6 9.30 -5.36 -6.06
CA ASN A 6 7.85 -5.49 -6.01
C ASN A 6 7.21 -4.25 -5.38
N LEU A 7 7.70 -3.83 -4.21
CA LEU A 7 7.24 -2.62 -3.53
C LEU A 7 7.38 -1.39 -4.42
N TYR A 8 8.53 -1.21 -5.07
CA TYR A 8 8.76 -0.10 -5.99
C TYR A 8 7.81 -0.14 -7.20
N GLY A 9 7.67 -1.30 -7.85
CA GLY A 9 6.77 -1.43 -9.02
C GLY A 9 5.30 -1.17 -8.67
N CYS A 10 4.86 -1.67 -7.52
CA CYS A 10 3.51 -1.41 -7.01
C CYS A 10 3.32 0.07 -6.63
N ALA A 11 4.31 0.68 -5.97
CA ALA A 11 4.32 2.10 -5.62
C ALA A 11 4.19 3.01 -6.84
N VAL A 12 4.97 2.74 -7.90
CA VAL A 12 4.92 3.52 -9.14
C VAL A 12 3.55 3.41 -9.80
N TRP A 13 3.02 2.19 -9.92
CA TRP A 13 1.69 1.99 -10.48
C TRP A 13 0.62 2.70 -9.64
N TRP A 14 0.69 2.60 -8.32
CA TRP A 14 -0.26 3.27 -7.42
C TRP A 14 -0.19 4.79 -7.56
N LEU A 15 1.01 5.36 -7.57
CA LEU A 15 1.22 6.81 -7.72
C LEU A 15 0.62 7.33 -9.02
N GLN A 16 0.79 6.60 -10.13
CA GLN A 16 0.27 6.97 -11.44
C GLN A 16 -1.27 6.99 -11.50
N ASN A 17 -1.94 6.11 -10.76
CA ASN A 17 -3.39 5.93 -10.86
C ASN A 17 -4.18 6.63 -9.73
N TYR A 18 -3.61 6.71 -8.52
CA TYR A 18 -4.32 7.17 -7.31
C TYR A 18 -3.58 8.28 -6.56
N GLY A 19 -2.27 8.46 -6.77
CA GLY A 19 -1.42 9.27 -5.90
C GLY A 19 -1.91 10.71 -5.69
N ARG A 20 -2.37 11.37 -6.75
CA ARG A 20 -2.91 12.74 -6.67
C ARG A 20 -4.17 12.81 -5.81
N GLN A 21 -5.14 11.94 -6.05
CA GLN A 21 -6.40 11.96 -5.32
C GLN A 21 -6.19 11.51 -3.86
N ALA A 22 -5.37 10.49 -3.65
CA ALA A 22 -5.03 10.01 -2.31
C ALA A 22 -4.39 11.09 -1.43
N ALA A 23 -3.50 11.92 -2.01
CA ALA A 23 -2.92 13.05 -1.29
C ALA A 23 -3.99 14.11 -0.91
N LEU A 24 -4.94 14.39 -1.80
CA LEU A 24 -6.06 15.31 -1.52
C LEU A 24 -7.00 14.76 -0.45
N ASP A 25 -7.21 13.45 -0.46
CA ASP A 25 -8.03 12.72 0.52
C ASP A 25 -7.31 12.51 1.87
N GLY A 26 -6.05 12.92 1.98
CA GLY A 26 -5.29 12.88 3.22
C GLY A 26 -4.66 11.53 3.55
N TRP A 27 -4.43 10.67 2.56
CA TRP A 27 -3.64 9.44 2.74
C TRP A 27 -2.18 9.77 3.06
N GLY A 28 -1.71 9.28 4.20
CA GLY A 28 -0.36 9.54 4.66
C GLY A 28 0.68 8.61 4.04
N THR A 29 1.96 9.00 4.17
CA THR A 29 3.09 8.17 3.73
C THR A 29 3.08 6.80 4.43
N SER A 30 2.85 6.76 5.74
CA SER A 30 2.78 5.52 6.51
C SER A 30 1.63 4.61 6.10
N ASP A 31 0.48 5.20 5.72
CA ASP A 31 -0.68 4.42 5.27
C ASP A 31 -0.42 3.67 3.98
N VAL A 32 0.31 4.30 3.06
CA VAL A 32 0.47 3.80 1.70
C VAL A 32 1.75 2.98 1.55
N PHE A 33 2.86 3.52 2.04
CA PHE A 33 4.21 3.01 1.80
C PHE A 33 4.85 2.35 3.01
N GLY A 34 4.19 2.42 4.17
CA GLY A 34 4.69 1.85 5.41
C GLY A 34 4.94 0.36 5.31
N ILE A 35 5.96 -0.15 6.00
CA ILE A 35 6.20 -1.60 6.09
C ILE A 35 6.46 -2.06 7.52
N VAL A 36 6.08 -3.30 7.80
CA VAL A 36 6.58 -4.03 8.96
C VAL A 36 7.80 -4.82 8.50
N ARG A 37 8.99 -4.46 9.02
CA ARG A 37 10.29 -4.98 8.56
C ARG A 37 10.30 -6.51 8.45
N GLN A 38 9.81 -7.18 9.50
CA GLN A 38 9.89 -8.63 9.66
C GLN A 38 8.67 -9.40 9.12
N ILE A 39 7.59 -8.70 8.78
CA ILE A 39 6.32 -9.32 8.40
C ILE A 39 5.87 -8.72 7.07
N PRO A 40 6.25 -9.35 5.93
CA PRO A 40 5.73 -8.98 4.63
C PRO A 40 4.21 -9.02 4.60
N GLU A 41 3.62 -8.17 3.76
CA GLU A 41 2.18 -8.15 3.51
C GLU A 41 1.36 -7.74 4.75
N TYR A 42 2.00 -7.06 5.71
CA TYR A 42 1.39 -6.56 6.94
C TYR A 42 1.64 -5.06 7.15
N GLY A 43 2.29 -4.40 6.20
CA GLY A 43 2.51 -2.95 6.19
C GLY A 43 1.30 -2.13 5.76
N GLY A 44 1.58 -0.99 5.15
CA GLY A 44 0.60 -0.15 4.48
C GLY A 44 0.11 -0.77 3.17
N LEU A 45 -0.68 0.01 2.43
CA LEU A 45 -1.39 -0.43 1.24
C LEU A 45 -0.50 -1.16 0.23
N ILE A 46 0.68 -0.63 -0.10
CA ILE A 46 1.52 -1.20 -1.16
C ILE A 46 2.11 -2.57 -0.77
N ASP A 47 2.49 -2.74 0.49
CA ASP A 47 3.02 -4.02 1.00
C ASP A 47 1.94 -5.10 0.98
N GLN A 48 0.67 -4.73 1.23
CA GLN A 48 -0.46 -5.65 1.18
C GLN A 48 -1.07 -5.84 -0.22
N LEU A 49 -0.96 -4.86 -1.12
CA LEU A 49 -1.54 -4.94 -2.45
C LEU A 49 -0.73 -5.86 -3.37
N GLY A 50 0.61 -5.81 -3.24
CA GLY A 50 1.53 -6.58 -4.07
C GLY A 50 1.31 -6.35 -5.57
N ASN A 51 1.00 -7.42 -6.30
CA ASN A 51 0.80 -7.36 -7.75
C ASN A 51 -0.67 -7.20 -8.18
N ASP A 52 -1.61 -7.06 -7.26
CA ASP A 52 -3.01 -6.83 -7.61
C ASP A 52 -3.20 -5.42 -8.19
N ARG A 53 -4.03 -5.32 -9.22
CA ARG A 53 -4.34 -4.08 -9.95
C ARG A 53 -5.84 -3.77 -9.93
N GLY A 54 -6.65 -4.59 -9.26
CA GLY A 54 -8.07 -4.39 -9.00
C GLY A 54 -8.33 -3.55 -7.76
N LEU A 55 -7.63 -2.41 -7.62
CA LEU A 55 -7.73 -1.52 -6.48
C LEU A 55 -8.88 -0.50 -6.66
N VAL A 56 -9.69 -0.32 -5.62
CA VAL A 56 -10.66 0.76 -5.50
C VAL A 56 -10.34 1.52 -4.22
N MET A 57 -10.23 2.84 -4.30
CA MET A 57 -9.94 3.70 -3.14
C MET A 57 -11.03 4.74 -2.95
N THR A 58 -11.31 5.03 -1.69
CA THR A 58 -12.07 6.19 -1.22
C THR A 58 -11.18 7.03 -0.31
N ALA A 59 -11.75 8.09 0.26
CA ALA A 59 -11.02 8.90 1.23
C ALA A 59 -10.60 8.13 2.49
N ASP A 60 -11.31 7.06 2.86
CA ASP A 60 -11.10 6.38 4.14
C ASP A 60 -10.64 4.92 4.02
N GLU A 61 -10.81 4.30 2.84
CA GLU A 61 -10.46 2.90 2.65
C GLU A 61 -9.98 2.57 1.23
N ALA A 62 -9.19 1.50 1.16
CA ALA A 62 -8.74 0.85 -0.05
C ALA A 62 -9.26 -0.59 -0.06
N ARG A 63 -9.77 -1.04 -1.22
CA ARG A 63 -10.32 -2.38 -1.41
C ARG A 63 -9.74 -3.05 -2.65
N TRP A 64 -9.34 -4.31 -2.54
CA TRP A 64 -8.84 -5.11 -3.67
C TRP A 64 -9.16 -6.59 -3.48
N ARG A 65 -8.86 -7.44 -4.47
CA ARG A 65 -9.19 -8.88 -4.43
C ARG A 65 -7.92 -9.73 -4.49
N TRP A 66 -7.39 -10.04 -3.32
CA TRP A 66 -6.28 -10.98 -3.22
C TRP A 66 -6.63 -12.36 -3.80
N ARG A 67 -6.03 -12.75 -4.93
CA ARG A 67 -6.13 -14.10 -5.54
C ARG A 67 -7.56 -14.65 -5.65
N GLY A 68 -8.56 -13.80 -5.93
CA GLY A 68 -9.96 -14.22 -6.04
C GLY A 68 -10.68 -14.56 -4.72
N ILE A 69 -10.04 -14.29 -3.58
CA ILE A 69 -10.63 -14.41 -2.23
C ILE A 69 -11.51 -13.17 -1.96
N ARG A 70 -12.25 -13.20 -0.84
CA ARG A 70 -13.02 -12.06 -0.29
C ARG A 70 -12.24 -10.74 -0.42
N PRO A 71 -12.93 -9.61 -0.68
CA PRO A 71 -12.30 -8.31 -0.78
C PRO A 71 -11.47 -8.01 0.47
N GLN A 72 -10.20 -7.69 0.26
CA GLN A 72 -9.36 -7.11 1.31
C GLN A 72 -9.76 -5.66 1.50
N ILE A 73 -9.71 -5.18 2.74
CA ILE A 73 -10.03 -3.80 3.10
C ILE A 73 -8.88 -3.27 3.94
N TYR A 74 -8.27 -2.19 3.48
CA TYR A 74 -7.30 -1.42 4.24
C TYR A 74 -7.90 -0.05 4.58
N ARG A 75 -7.86 0.33 5.85
CA ARG A 75 -8.37 1.63 6.30
C ARG A 75 -7.23 2.61 6.47
N ARG A 76 -7.42 3.83 5.99
CA ARG A 76 -6.50 4.94 6.26
C ARG A 76 -6.38 5.16 7.77
N GLY A 77 -5.17 5.38 8.25
CA GLY A 77 -4.85 5.49 9.68
C GLY A 77 -4.78 4.16 10.43
N ALA A 78 -4.87 3.01 9.75
CA ALA A 78 -4.73 1.70 10.42
C ALA A 78 -3.36 1.54 11.10
N TRP A 79 -2.31 2.14 10.51
CA TRP A 79 -0.95 2.07 11.04
C TRP A 79 -0.24 3.43 10.95
N PRO A 80 -0.44 4.33 11.93
CA PRO A 80 0.02 5.71 11.83
C PRO A 80 1.54 5.90 11.88
N ASN A 81 2.29 4.90 12.34
CA ASN A 81 3.72 5.02 12.65
C ASN A 81 4.60 4.04 11.86
N LEU A 82 4.15 3.60 10.68
CA LEU A 82 5.00 2.75 9.83
C LEU A 82 6.02 3.62 9.09
N GLU A 83 7.27 3.15 9.11
CA GLU A 83 8.33 3.69 8.27
C GLU A 83 8.13 3.24 6.82
N PRO A 84 8.30 4.15 5.85
CA PRO A 84 8.18 3.80 4.45
C PRO A 84 9.35 2.92 4.00
N PHE A 85 9.10 2.06 3.01
CA PHE A 85 10.04 1.01 2.62
C PHE A 85 11.41 1.48 2.11
N TRP A 86 11.57 2.75 1.72
CA TRP A 86 12.85 3.31 1.27
C TRP A 86 13.75 3.79 2.40
N GLU A 87 13.22 4.01 3.60
CA GLU A 87 14.00 4.36 4.80
C GLU A 87 14.62 3.11 5.44
N ILE A 88 14.23 1.93 4.97
CA ILE A 88 14.64 0.65 5.53
C ILE A 88 15.64 0.01 4.57
N VAL A 89 16.80 -0.38 5.12
CA VAL A 89 17.70 -1.30 4.45
C VAL A 89 17.01 -2.68 4.46
N LEU A 90 16.35 -3.01 3.34
CA LEU A 90 15.61 -4.26 3.12
C LEU A 90 16.53 -5.44 2.79
#